data_AF-A0A968JJV4-F1
#
_entry.id   AF-A0A968JJV4-F1
#
_cell.length_a   1.000
_cell.length_b   1.000
_cell.length_c   1.000
_cell.angle_alpha   90.00
_cell.angle_beta   90.00
_cell.angle_gamma   90.00
#
_symmetry.space_group_name_H-M   'P 1'
#
loop_
_entity.id
_entity.type
_entity.pdbx_description
1 polymer ?
#
loop_
_entity_poly.entity_id
_entity_poly.type
_entity_poly.pdbx_seq_one_letter_code
_entity_poly.pdbx_strand_id
1 'polypeptide(L)'
;MRSPLDHPAFQRLVAVGERVHGTPLPALPLGTFAQPLHAISDILEMPVVTLALARHNSLIYGPNEHLPVDDLVRHSQSLSEYLIATAASAG
;
A
#
# COMPACT_ATOMS: atom_id res chain seq x y z
N MET A 1 -1.44 -9.68 -1.56
CA MET A 1 -0.54 -9.82 -0.42
C MET A 1 0.15 -11.17 -0.45
N ARG A 2 1.43 -11.23 -0.09
CA ARG A 2 2.07 -12.49 0.37
C ARG A 2 2.32 -12.49 1.88
N SER A 3 2.32 -11.33 2.54
CA SER A 3 2.17 -11.29 4.00
C SER A 3 0.77 -11.77 4.40
N PRO A 4 0.67 -12.73 5.33
CA PRO A 4 -0.60 -13.11 5.93
C PRO A 4 -1.38 -11.88 6.42
N LEU A 5 -2.71 -11.92 6.37
CA LEU A 5 -3.54 -10.80 6.83
C LEU A 5 -3.38 -10.53 8.33
N ASP A 6 -2.91 -11.48 9.11
CA ASP A 6 -2.56 -11.34 10.52
C ASP A 6 -1.12 -10.84 10.73
N HIS A 7 -0.31 -10.68 9.68
CA HIS A 7 1.06 -10.20 9.81
C HIS A 7 1.10 -8.75 10.34
N PRO A 8 1.99 -8.42 11.30
CA PRO A 8 2.05 -7.08 11.91
C PRO A 8 2.22 -5.94 10.90
N ALA A 9 3.00 -6.15 9.84
CA ALA A 9 3.16 -5.16 8.76
C ALA A 9 1.83 -4.84 8.05
N PHE A 10 0.95 -5.83 7.84
CA PHE A 10 -0.35 -5.61 7.23
C PHE A 10 -1.29 -4.89 8.20
N GLN A 11 -1.34 -5.32 9.46
CA GLN A 11 -2.17 -4.68 10.48
C GLN A 11 -1.80 -3.20 10.69
N ARG A 12 -0.50 -2.87 10.65
CA ARG A 12 -0.04 -1.48 10.65
C ARG A 12 -0.57 -0.68 9.46
N LEU A 13 -0.52 -1.27 8.26
CA LEU A 13 -1.02 -0.60 7.06
C LEU A 13 -2.53 -0.35 7.12
N VAL A 14 -3.31 -1.30 7.65
CA VAL A 14 -4.76 -1.13 7.88
C VAL A 14 -5.03 0.02 8.85
N ALA A 15 -4.31 0.07 9.98
CA ALA A 15 -4.49 1.13 10.99
C ALA A 15 -4.11 2.52 10.46
N VAL A 16 -3.04 2.62 9.65
CA VAL A 16 -2.67 3.86 8.95
C VAL A 16 -3.76 4.28 7.97
N GLY A 17 -4.29 3.31 7.23
CA GLY A 17 -5.40 3.52 6.32
C GLY A 17 -6.61 4.16 6.99
N GLU A 18 -7.00 3.61 8.14
CA GLU A 18 -8.10 4.15 8.95
C GLU A 18 -7.81 5.58 9.43
N ARG A 19 -6.59 5.88 9.86
CA ARG A 19 -6.19 7.23 10.31
C ARG A 19 -6.23 8.27 9.21
N VAL A 20 -5.74 7.95 8.01
CA VAL A 20 -5.62 8.91 6.90
C VAL A 20 -6.92 9.05 6.11
N HIS A 21 -7.68 7.96 5.95
CA HIS A 21 -8.88 7.93 5.12
C HIS A 21 -10.19 7.96 5.93
N GLY A 22 -10.13 7.81 7.25
CA GLY A 22 -11.31 7.75 8.14
C GLY A 22 -12.08 6.43 8.06
N THR A 23 -11.61 5.49 7.25
CA THR A 23 -12.21 4.16 7.06
C THR A 23 -11.12 3.11 6.88
N PRO A 24 -11.32 1.87 7.36
CA PRO A 24 -10.40 0.78 7.08
C PRO A 24 -10.17 0.59 5.58
N LEU A 25 -8.92 0.40 5.17
CA LEU A 25 -8.59 0.09 3.77
C LEU A 25 -9.01 -1.34 3.44
N PRO A 26 -9.70 -1.57 2.30
CA PRO A 26 -10.07 -2.92 1.91
C PRO A 26 -8.83 -3.73 1.54
N ALA A 27 -8.78 -4.98 2.02
CA ALA A 27 -7.80 -5.94 1.55
C ALA A 27 -8.18 -6.40 0.13
N LEU A 28 -7.37 -6.06 -0.87
CA LEU A 28 -7.59 -6.47 -2.25
C LEU A 28 -6.71 -7.67 -2.62
N PRO A 29 -7.20 -8.59 -3.48
CA PRO A 29 -6.36 -9.61 -4.07
C PRO A 29 -5.22 -8.97 -4.87
N LEU A 30 -4.11 -9.70 -5.05
CA LEU A 30 -2.99 -9.21 -5.86
C LEU A 30 -3.45 -8.96 -7.29
N GLY A 31 -3.27 -7.73 -7.76
CA GLY A 31 -3.37 -7.42 -9.18
C GLY A 31 -2.16 -7.98 -9.95
N THR A 32 -2.31 -8.13 -11.26
CA THR A 32 -1.27 -8.59 -12.19
C THR A 32 0.03 -7.79 -12.11
N PHE A 33 0.00 -6.54 -11.64
CA PHE A 33 1.17 -5.66 -11.52
C PHE A 33 2.07 -5.92 -10.30
N ALA A 34 1.72 -6.85 -9.42
CA ALA A 34 2.53 -7.16 -8.25
C ALA A 34 3.74 -8.10 -8.54
N GLN A 35 3.91 -8.57 -9.77
CA GLN A 35 4.88 -9.63 -10.11
C GLN A 35 6.35 -9.29 -9.79
N PRO A 36 6.89 -8.08 -10.06
CA PRO A 36 8.27 -7.77 -9.70
C PRO A 36 8.50 -7.74 -8.18
N LEU A 37 7.50 -7.28 -7.42
CA LEU A 37 7.56 -7.26 -5.95
C LEU A 37 7.55 -8.68 -5.36
N HIS A 38 6.98 -9.66 -6.06
CA HIS A 38 7.01 -11.07 -5.64
C HIS A 38 8.44 -11.63 -5.65
N ALA A 39 9.20 -11.37 -6.72
CA ALA A 39 10.58 -11.84 -6.80
C ALA A 39 11.44 -11.28 -5.65
N ILE A 40 11.21 -10.02 -5.27
CA ILE A 40 11.91 -9.36 -4.16
C ILE A 40 11.54 -10.01 -2.81
N SER A 41 10.26 -10.31 -2.59
CA SER A 41 9.84 -10.98 -1.33
C SER A 41 10.44 -12.37 -1.16
N ASP A 42 10.59 -13.10 -2.26
CA ASP A 42 11.11 -14.47 -2.25
C ASP A 42 12.61 -14.50 -1.96
N ILE A 43 13.35 -13.49 -2.45
CA ILE A 43 14.80 -13.39 -2.26
C ILE A 43 15.16 -12.85 -0.87
N LEU A 44 14.42 -11.85 -0.38
CA LEU A 44 14.78 -11.13 0.84
C LEU A 44 14.14 -11.71 2.11
N GLU A 45 13.18 -12.65 1.97
CA GLU A 45 12.40 -13.20 3.09
C GLU A 45 11.74 -12.12 3.99
N MET A 46 11.46 -10.96 3.40
CA MET A 46 10.87 -9.81 4.10
C MET A 46 9.36 -9.73 3.88
N PRO A 47 8.60 -9.23 4.88
CA PRO A 47 7.18 -8.98 4.70
C PRO A 47 6.96 -7.87 3.65
N VAL A 48 6.08 -8.14 2.69
CA VAL A 48 5.70 -7.19 1.64
C VAL A 48 4.22 -6.88 1.72
N VAL A 49 3.94 -5.60 1.94
CA VAL A 49 2.60 -5.02 1.88
C VAL A 49 2.58 -3.93 0.82
N THR A 50 1.45 -3.78 0.14
CA THR A 50 1.28 -2.79 -0.93
C THR A 50 0.05 -1.97 -0.63
N LEU A 51 0.22 -0.66 -0.61
CA LEU A 51 -0.88 0.29 -0.66
C LEU A 51 -1.10 0.67 -2.13
N ALA A 52 -2.24 0.31 -2.69
CA ALA A 52 -2.56 0.63 -4.07
C ALA A 52 -3.33 1.95 -4.14
N LEU A 53 -3.06 2.72 -5.20
CA LEU A 53 -3.86 3.87 -5.60
C LEU A 53 -4.48 3.57 -6.97
N ALA A 54 -5.52 2.73 -6.97
CA ALA A 54 -6.20 2.32 -8.18
C ALA A 54 -7.48 3.13 -8.37
N ARG A 55 -7.54 3.90 -9.46
CA ARG A 55 -8.79 4.49 -9.94
C ARG A 55 -9.11 4.00 -11.34
N HIS A 56 -10.39 3.71 -11.57
CA HIS A 56 -10.87 3.22 -12.86
C HIS A 56 -10.65 4.22 -14.00
N ASN A 57 -10.51 5.51 -13.69
CA ASN A 57 -10.34 6.58 -14.68
C ASN A 57 -8.90 7.06 -14.83
N SER A 58 -7.93 6.51 -14.10
CA SER A 58 -6.52 6.96 -14.18
C SER A 58 -5.85 6.62 -15.51
N LEU A 59 -6.47 5.83 -16.39
CA LEU A 59 -5.95 5.45 -17.70
C LEU A 59 -4.50 4.94 -17.65
N ILE A 60 -4.19 4.11 -16.64
CA ILE A 60 -2.85 3.55 -16.44
C ILE A 60 -2.40 2.87 -17.75
N TYR A 61 -1.19 3.21 -18.22
CA TYR A 61 -0.62 2.77 -19.51
C TYR A 61 -1.28 3.35 -20.77
N GLY A 62 -2.13 4.37 -20.62
CA GLY A 62 -2.79 5.09 -21.71
C GLY A 62 -2.19 6.47 -21.98
N PRO A 63 -2.52 7.10 -23.13
CA PRO A 63 -1.96 8.40 -23.53
C PRO A 63 -2.36 9.57 -22.61
N ASN A 64 -3.33 9.37 -21.71
CA ASN A 64 -3.81 10.36 -20.75
C ASN A 64 -3.78 9.79 -19.31
N GLU A 65 -2.75 9.01 -19.00
CA GLU A 65 -2.52 8.55 -17.63
C GLU A 65 -2.47 9.76 -16.67
N HIS A 66 -3.30 9.73 -15.63
CA HIS A 66 -3.39 10.83 -14.69
C HIS A 66 -3.77 10.38 -13.29
N LEU A 67 -3.44 11.24 -12.33
CA LEU A 67 -3.74 11.06 -10.92
C LEU A 67 -4.24 12.39 -10.33
N PRO A 68 -5.38 12.42 -9.61
CA PRO A 68 -5.80 13.60 -8.88
C PRO A 68 -4.76 14.00 -7.82
N VAL A 69 -4.49 15.29 -7.69
CA VAL A 69 -3.50 15.81 -6.73
C VAL A 69 -3.89 15.44 -5.29
N ASP A 70 -5.17 15.51 -4.94
CA ASP A 70 -5.66 15.16 -3.61
C ASP A 70 -5.39 13.69 -3.25
N ASP A 71 -5.47 12.80 -4.24
CA ASP A 71 -5.16 11.39 -4.05
C ASP A 71 -3.66 11.18 -3.83
N LEU A 72 -2.83 11.90 -4.60
CA LEU A 72 -1.38 11.87 -4.42
C LEU A 72 -1.00 12.34 -3.02
N VAL A 73 -1.58 13.45 -2.55
CA VAL A 73 -1.33 14.00 -1.21
C VAL A 73 -1.73 13.00 -0.13
N ARG A 74 -2.93 12.41 -0.22
CA ARG A 74 -3.38 11.38 0.74
C ARG A 74 -2.49 10.14 0.70
N HIS A 75 -2.06 9.72 -0.49
CA HIS A 75 -1.18 8.56 -0.62
C HIS A 75 0.20 8.84 0.00
N SER A 76 0.75 10.05 -0.18
CA SER A 76 1.97 10.48 0.49
C SER A 76 1.81 10.51 2.02
N GLN A 77 0.68 11.00 2.52
CA GLN A 77 0.37 10.97 3.95
C GLN A 77 0.35 9.55 4.50
N SER A 78 -0.33 8.61 3.82
CA SER A 78 -0.34 7.20 4.20
C SER A 78 1.06 6.57 4.22
N LEU A 79 1.93 6.92 3.27
CA LEU A 79 3.32 6.46 3.29
C LEU A 79 4.08 7.01 4.51
N SER A 80 3.97 8.31 4.80
CA SER A 80 4.61 8.93 5.96
C SER A 80 4.15 8.32 7.29
N GLU A 81 2.84 8.15 7.47
CA GLU A 81 2.25 7.54 8.66
C GLU A 81 2.68 6.09 8.84
N TYR A 82 2.80 5.33 7.74
CA TYR A 82 3.29 3.96 7.78
C TYR A 82 4.78 3.87 8.19
N LEU A 83 5.62 4.77 7.68
CA LEU A 83 7.04 4.84 8.08
C LEU A 83 7.19 5.20 9.56
N ILE A 84 6.41 6.17 10.05
CA ILE A 84 6.39 6.55 11.46
C ILE A 84 5.95 5.37 12.34
N ALA A 85 4.84 4.70 11.98
CA ALA A 85 4.34 3.55 12.73
C ALA A 85 5.33 2.37 12.73
N THR A 86 6.05 2.18 11.63
CA THR A 86 7.09 1.14 11.52
C THR A 86 8.28 1.46 12.41
N ALA A 87 8.76 2.71 12.41
CA ALA A 87 9.86 3.15 13.27
C ALA A 87 9.51 3.00 14.76
N ALA A 88 8.29 3.36 15.16
CA ALA A 88 7.81 3.21 16.53
C ALA A 88 7.68 1.74 16.98
N SER A 89 7.58 0.79 16.05
CA SER A 89 7.48 -0.65 16.35
C SER A 89 8.84 -1.36 16.42
N ALA A 90 9.95 -0.66 16.12
CA ALA A 90 11.29 -1.22 16.05
C ALA A 90 12.13 -1.00 17.32
N GLY A 91 11.58 -0.29 18.32
CA GLY A 91 12.14 -0.13 19.67
C GLY A 91 11.39 -0.98 20.68
#